data_AF-A0AAE3PGG1-F1
#
_entry.id   AF-A0AAE3PGG1-F1
#
_cell.length_a   1.000
_cell.length_b   1.000
_cell.length_c   1.000
_cell.angle_alpha   90.00
_cell.angle_beta   90.00
_cell.angle_gamma   90.00
#
_symmetry.space_group_name_H-M   'P 1'
#
loop_
_entity.id
_entity.type
_entity.pdbx_description
1 polymer ?
#
loop_
_entity_poly.entity_id
_entity_poly.type
_entity_poly.pdbx_seq_one_letter_code
_entity_poly.pdbx_strand_id
1 'polypeptide(L)'
;MSLATSASYTLHLLFAGLWTGSVLFVTYGILPSARAGDLNAAPLEAITGKLKTVSRTSAVLLFLTGGHMAGTAYTVETLTGTSPGHLVLTMLALWAVLMGLVEVGAAKLTSGAGQKKVRSPATEAAPFFKGAAVVAILLLIDAGLLAGGGI
;
A
#
# COMPACT_ATOMS: atom_id res chain seq x y z
N MET A 1 21.96 16.85 7.80
CA MET A 1 20.90 16.39 6.88
C MET A 1 20.20 17.61 6.29
N SER A 2 19.91 17.63 4.98
CA SER A 2 19.22 18.76 4.35
C SER A 2 17.73 18.78 4.74
N LEU A 3 17.07 19.94 4.63
CA LEU A 3 15.63 20.05 4.87
C LEU A 3 14.83 19.12 3.93
N ALA A 4 15.23 19.01 2.67
CA ALA A 4 14.57 18.15 1.68
C ALA A 4 14.67 16.66 2.05
N THR A 5 15.84 16.23 2.56
CA THR A 5 16.05 14.87 3.04
C THR A 5 15.17 14.60 4.27
N SER A 6 15.16 15.49 5.27
CA SER A 6 14.30 15.37 6.46
C SER A 6 12.80 15.32 6.11
N ALA A 7 12.37 16.17 5.18
CA ALA A 7 10.99 16.18 4.68
C ALA A 7 10.65 14.86 3.98
N SER A 8 11.58 14.32 3.18
CA SER A 8 11.38 13.05 2.49
C SER A 8 11.17 11.89 3.46
N TYR A 9 12.04 11.74 4.48
CA TYR A 9 11.87 10.70 5.50
C TYR A 9 10.53 10.83 6.24
N THR A 10 10.20 12.05 6.69
CA THR A 10 8.95 12.32 7.42
C THR A 10 7.72 11.97 6.59
N LEU A 11 7.66 12.46 5.34
CA LEU A 11 6.55 12.19 4.44
C LEU A 11 6.47 10.72 4.07
N HIS A 12 7.62 10.06 3.81
CA HIS A 12 7.64 8.65 3.46
C HIS A 12 7.06 7.79 4.58
N LEU A 13 7.51 8.00 5.83
CA LEU A 13 7.00 7.25 6.98
C LEU A 13 5.50 7.51 7.23
N LEU A 14 5.08 8.78 7.14
CA LEU A 14 3.68 9.15 7.33
C LEU A 14 2.75 8.45 6.32
N PHE A 15 3.10 8.51 5.04
CA PHE A 15 2.29 7.92 3.97
C PHE A 15 2.40 6.39 3.92
N ALA A 16 3.53 5.81 4.32
CA ALA A 16 3.67 4.37 4.46
C ALA A 16 2.74 3.82 5.55
N GLY A 17 2.70 4.50 6.71
CA GLY A 17 1.78 4.18 7.81
C GLY A 17 0.31 4.37 7.41
N LEU A 18 -0.03 5.51 6.81
CA LEU A 18 -1.39 5.81 6.34
C LEU A 18 -1.90 4.76 5.35
N TRP A 19 -1.10 4.42 4.34
CA TRP A 19 -1.50 3.48 3.31
C TRP A 19 -1.66 2.08 3.87
N THR A 20 -0.69 1.62 4.65
CA THR A 20 -0.74 0.31 5.32
C THR A 20 -1.96 0.20 6.22
N GLY A 21 -2.18 1.19 7.10
CA GLY A 21 -3.33 1.22 8.00
C GLY A 21 -4.67 1.19 7.25
N SER A 22 -4.77 1.94 6.14
CA SER A 22 -5.98 1.96 5.29
C SER A 22 -6.26 0.59 4.65
N VAL A 23 -5.24 -0.07 4.12
CA VAL A 23 -5.37 -1.41 3.51
C VAL A 23 -5.76 -2.45 4.56
N LEU A 24 -5.12 -2.43 5.73
CA LEU A 24 -5.45 -3.34 6.84
C LEU A 24 -6.88 -3.10 7.34
N PHE A 25 -7.29 -1.85 7.52
CA PHE A 25 -8.64 -1.50 7.95
C PHE A 25 -9.71 -1.98 6.94
N VAL A 26 -9.48 -1.80 5.64
CA VAL A 26 -10.40 -2.32 4.62
C VAL A 26 -10.45 -3.84 4.65
N THR A 27 -9.29 -4.50 4.75
CA THR A 27 -9.18 -5.96 4.71
C THR A 27 -9.84 -6.64 5.92
N TYR A 28 -9.64 -6.09 7.11
CA TYR A 28 -10.09 -6.71 8.36
C TYR A 28 -11.36 -6.08 8.95
N GLY A 29 -11.61 -4.80 8.72
CA GLY A 29 -12.76 -4.08 9.27
C GLY A 29 -13.95 -4.00 8.31
N ILE A 30 -13.70 -3.76 7.02
CA ILE A 30 -14.77 -3.49 6.04
C ILE A 30 -15.19 -4.74 5.27
N LEU A 31 -14.21 -5.48 4.76
CA LEU A 31 -14.43 -6.61 3.87
C LEU A 31 -15.25 -7.75 4.51
N PRO A 32 -15.03 -8.16 5.78
CA PRO A 32 -15.86 -9.18 6.41
C PRO A 32 -17.33 -8.76 6.49
N SER A 33 -17.61 -7.54 6.92
CA SER A 33 -18.97 -6.98 7.02
C SER A 33 -19.66 -6.88 5.65
N ALA A 34 -18.92 -6.49 4.61
CA ALA A 34 -19.44 -6.50 3.23
C ALA A 34 -19.78 -7.93 2.75
N ARG A 35 -18.99 -8.94 3.13
CA ARG A 35 -19.25 -10.35 2.77
C ARG A 35 -20.39 -10.97 3.58
N ALA A 36 -20.63 -10.50 4.80
CA ALA A 36 -21.77 -10.88 5.62
C ALA A 36 -23.08 -10.26 5.12
N GLY A 37 -23.00 -9.13 4.41
CA GLY A 37 -24.17 -8.39 3.93
C GLY A 37 -24.60 -7.26 4.87
N ASP A 38 -23.77 -6.93 5.86
CA ASP A 38 -24.04 -5.90 6.86
C ASP A 38 -23.79 -4.47 6.35
N LEU A 39 -23.21 -4.34 5.15
CA LEU A 39 -22.93 -3.06 4.50
C LEU A 39 -23.76 -2.89 3.22
N ASN A 40 -24.34 -1.70 3.09
CA ASN A 40 -25.01 -1.28 1.87
C ASN A 40 -24.01 -0.85 0.78
N ALA A 41 -24.45 -0.87 -0.48
CA ALA A 41 -23.60 -0.58 -1.63
C ALA A 41 -23.02 0.85 -1.61
N ALA A 42 -23.84 1.87 -1.30
CA ALA A 42 -23.39 3.27 -1.35
C ALA A 42 -22.28 3.60 -0.33
N PRO A 43 -22.37 3.22 0.95
CA PRO A 43 -21.23 3.36 1.89
C PRO A 43 -19.98 2.60 1.43
N LEU A 44 -20.15 1.38 0.91
CA LEU A 44 -19.02 0.57 0.44
C LEU A 44 -18.31 1.22 -0.75
N GLU A 45 -19.08 1.78 -1.69
CA GLU A 45 -18.55 2.53 -2.83
C GLU A 45 -17.79 3.78 -2.39
N ALA A 46 -18.35 4.56 -1.46
CA ALA A 46 -17.69 5.75 -0.92
C ALA A 46 -16.38 5.40 -0.19
N ILE A 47 -16.36 4.34 0.62
CA ILE A 47 -15.17 3.84 1.30
C ILE A 47 -14.13 3.38 0.28
N THR A 48 -14.54 2.62 -0.72
CA THR A 48 -13.64 2.12 -1.77
C THR A 48 -13.04 3.26 -2.59
N GLY A 49 -13.84 4.28 -2.93
CA GLY A 49 -13.37 5.49 -3.58
C GLY A 49 -12.29 6.22 -2.78
N LYS A 50 -12.52 6.41 -1.46
CA LYS A 50 -11.51 6.99 -0.56
C LYS A 50 -10.24 6.15 -0.49
N LEU A 51 -10.37 4.82 -0.41
CA LEU A 51 -9.22 3.92 -0.44
C LEU A 51 -8.39 4.09 -1.72
N LYS A 52 -9.02 4.20 -2.88
CA LYS A 52 -8.32 4.43 -4.16
C LYS A 52 -7.57 5.75 -4.15
N THR A 53 -8.20 6.83 -3.67
CA THR A 53 -7.54 8.14 -3.55
C THR A 53 -6.33 8.06 -2.62
N VAL A 54 -6.50 7.55 -1.40
CA VAL A 54 -5.40 7.40 -0.43
C VAL A 54 -4.28 6.55 -1.01
N SER A 55 -4.62 5.43 -1.65
CA SER A 55 -3.61 4.50 -2.21
C SER A 55 -2.82 5.13 -3.34
N ARG A 56 -3.49 5.80 -4.29
CA ARG A 56 -2.82 6.45 -5.42
C ARG A 56 -1.96 7.63 -4.98
N THR A 57 -2.46 8.46 -4.06
CA THR A 57 -1.67 9.57 -3.49
C THR A 57 -0.47 9.05 -2.73
N SER A 58 -0.64 8.02 -1.90
CA SER A 58 0.46 7.40 -1.15
C SER A 58 1.48 6.77 -2.09
N ALA A 59 1.04 6.04 -3.12
CA ALA A 59 1.92 5.42 -4.10
C ALA A 59 2.85 6.45 -4.76
N VAL A 60 2.30 7.57 -5.22
CA VAL A 60 3.09 8.67 -5.82
C VAL A 60 4.05 9.28 -4.80
N LEU A 61 3.57 9.67 -3.62
CA LEU A 61 4.41 10.33 -2.63
C LEU A 61 5.54 9.42 -2.12
N LEU A 62 5.26 8.13 -1.93
CA LEU A 62 6.26 7.14 -1.53
C LEU A 62 7.29 6.92 -2.62
N PHE A 63 6.87 6.84 -3.89
CA PHE A 63 7.83 6.72 -5.00
C PHE A 63 8.76 7.93 -5.09
N LEU A 64 8.22 9.15 -4.96
CA LEU A 64 9.01 10.38 -5.02
C LEU A 64 9.99 10.50 -3.84
N THR A 65 9.49 10.30 -2.62
CA THR A 65 10.30 10.42 -1.40
C THR A 65 11.32 9.28 -1.27
N GLY A 66 10.90 8.05 -1.59
CA GLY A 66 11.78 6.87 -1.63
C GLY A 66 12.86 7.01 -2.71
N GLY A 67 12.48 7.48 -3.90
CA GLY A 67 13.42 7.77 -4.99
C GLY A 67 14.43 8.86 -4.63
N HIS A 68 14.01 9.93 -3.94
CA HIS A 68 14.94 10.95 -3.43
C HIS A 68 15.92 10.38 -2.40
N MET A 69 15.43 9.59 -1.43
CA MET A 69 16.29 8.96 -0.42
C MET A 69 17.26 7.96 -1.06
N ALA A 70 16.80 7.10 -1.96
CA ALA A 70 17.64 6.14 -2.66
C ALA A 70 18.69 6.82 -3.55
N GLY A 71 18.27 7.82 -4.35
CA GLY A 71 19.17 8.54 -5.25
C GLY A 71 20.20 9.43 -4.57
N THR A 72 20.03 9.73 -3.29
CA THR A 72 21.02 10.46 -2.48
C THR A 72 21.90 9.55 -1.63
N ALA A 73 21.45 8.32 -1.34
CA ALA A 73 22.16 7.36 -0.49
C ALA A 73 22.91 6.27 -1.26
N TYR A 74 22.52 5.96 -2.50
CA TYR A 74 23.08 4.84 -3.26
C TYR A 74 23.60 5.26 -4.63
N THR A 75 24.67 4.59 -5.07
CA THR A 75 25.05 4.52 -6.49
C THR A 75 24.38 3.29 -7.12
N VAL A 76 24.46 3.14 -8.44
CA VAL A 76 23.98 1.91 -9.10
C VAL A 76 24.66 0.67 -8.52
N GLU A 77 25.98 0.72 -8.33
CA GLU A 77 26.77 -0.38 -7.79
C GLU A 77 26.38 -0.73 -6.36
N THR A 78 26.20 0.26 -5.47
CA THR A 78 25.82 -0.04 -4.08
C THR A 78 24.35 -0.46 -3.97
N LEU A 79 23.47 0.04 -4.84
CA LEU A 79 22.05 -0.34 -4.87
C LEU A 79 21.87 -1.80 -5.31
N THR A 80 22.64 -2.29 -6.28
CA THR A 80 22.52 -3.66 -6.80
C THR A 80 23.51 -4.64 -6.18
N GLY A 81 24.53 -4.15 -5.44
CA GLY A 81 25.62 -4.96 -4.92
C GLY A 81 25.64 -5.17 -3.41
N THR A 82 24.78 -4.49 -2.63
CA THR A 82 24.81 -4.54 -1.16
C THR A 82 23.50 -5.00 -0.55
N SER A 83 23.53 -5.55 0.68
CA SER A 83 22.31 -6.00 1.38
C SER A 83 21.29 -4.86 1.55
N PRO A 84 21.67 -3.64 2.01
CA PRO A 84 20.71 -2.52 2.10
C PRO A 84 20.16 -2.09 0.72
N GLY A 85 20.97 -2.17 -0.33
CA GLY A 85 20.53 -1.89 -1.70
C GLY A 85 19.44 -2.87 -2.17
N HIS A 86 19.61 -4.17 -1.91
CA HIS A 86 18.60 -5.19 -2.23
C HIS A 86 17.29 -5.01 -1.45
N LEU A 87 17.36 -4.51 -0.20
CA LEU A 87 16.16 -4.14 0.55
C LEU A 87 15.40 -3.00 -0.14
N VAL A 88 16.09 -1.95 -0.62
CA VAL A 88 15.44 -0.87 -1.40
C VAL A 88 14.79 -1.40 -2.68
N LEU A 89 15.46 -2.30 -3.41
CA LEU A 89 14.89 -2.93 -4.61
C LEU A 89 13.68 -3.81 -4.30
N THR A 90 13.74 -4.54 -3.18
CA THR A 90 12.63 -5.36 -2.66
C THR A 90 11.45 -4.47 -2.29
N MET A 91 11.69 -3.38 -1.56
CA MET A 91 10.68 -2.38 -1.21
C MET A 91 9.98 -1.83 -2.46
N LEU A 92 10.74 -1.51 -3.51
CA LEU A 92 10.17 -1.02 -4.77
C LEU A 92 9.30 -2.07 -5.46
N ALA A 93 9.72 -3.34 -5.46
CA ALA A 93 8.92 -4.44 -6.01
C ALA A 93 7.63 -4.67 -5.19
N LEU A 94 7.73 -4.73 -3.87
CA LEU A 94 6.59 -4.87 -2.96
C LEU A 94 5.62 -3.67 -3.09
N TRP A 95 6.14 -2.46 -3.25
CA TRP A 95 5.35 -1.25 -3.49
C TRP A 95 4.50 -1.39 -4.77
N ALA A 96 5.10 -1.86 -5.87
CA ALA A 96 4.38 -2.06 -7.12
C ALA A 96 3.31 -3.14 -7.00
N VAL A 97 3.62 -4.25 -6.31
CA VAL A 97 2.67 -5.33 -6.03
C VAL A 97 1.50 -4.82 -5.18
N LEU A 98 1.77 -4.06 -4.11
CA LEU A 98 0.73 -3.48 -3.26
C LEU A 98 -0.22 -2.60 -4.07
N MET A 99 0.34 -1.70 -4.90
CA MET A 99 -0.46 -0.82 -5.75
C MET A 99 -1.36 -1.62 -6.70
N GLY A 100 -0.82 -2.65 -7.36
CA GLY A 100 -1.59 -3.52 -8.24
C GLY A 100 -2.72 -4.26 -7.53
N LEU A 101 -2.42 -4.88 -6.38
CA LEU A 101 -3.41 -5.63 -5.60
C LEU A 101 -4.55 -4.74 -5.11
N VAL A 102 -4.25 -3.54 -4.61
CA VAL A 102 -5.27 -2.60 -4.13
C VAL A 102 -6.13 -2.08 -5.27
N GLU A 103 -5.55 -1.74 -6.43
CA GLU A 103 -6.31 -1.25 -7.58
C GLU A 103 -7.25 -2.33 -8.13
N VAL A 104 -6.78 -3.57 -8.26
CA VAL A 104 -7.61 -4.71 -8.69
C VAL A 104 -8.69 -5.04 -7.66
N GLY A 105 -8.33 -5.11 -6.37
CA GLY A 105 -9.27 -5.37 -5.28
C GLY A 105 -10.37 -4.31 -5.21
N ALA A 106 -10.01 -3.02 -5.34
CA ALA A 106 -10.96 -1.93 -5.36
C ALA A 106 -11.87 -1.98 -6.60
N ALA A 107 -11.32 -2.26 -7.78
CA ALA A 107 -12.11 -2.43 -9.00
C ALA A 107 -13.15 -3.55 -8.86
N LYS A 108 -12.73 -4.70 -8.31
CA LYS A 108 -13.62 -5.84 -8.00
C LYS A 108 -14.69 -5.49 -6.98
N LEU A 109 -14.34 -4.73 -5.94
CA LEU A 109 -15.28 -4.35 -4.89
C LEU A 109 -16.39 -3.41 -5.41
N THR A 110 -16.06 -2.59 -6.42
CA THR A 110 -17.03 -1.72 -7.11
C THR A 110 -17.71 -2.36 -8.31
N SER A 111 -17.23 -3.51 -8.80
CA SER A 111 -17.83 -4.21 -9.95
C SER A 111 -19.15 -4.86 -9.52
N GLY A 112 -20.25 -4.12 -9.65
CA GLY A 112 -21.57 -4.55 -9.19
C GLY A 112 -22.38 -3.48 -8.45
N ALA A 113 -21.81 -2.29 -8.21
CA ALA A 113 -22.48 -1.17 -7.53
C ALA A 113 -23.84 -0.80 -8.19
N GLY A 114 -23.93 -0.89 -9.53
CA GLY A 114 -25.18 -0.66 -10.27
C GLY A 114 -26.25 -1.75 -10.10
N GLN A 115 -25.92 -2.91 -9.52
CA GLN A 115 -26.84 -4.05 -9.34
C GLN A 115 -27.31 -4.23 -7.88
N LYS A 116 -26.98 -3.29 -6.96
CA LYS A 116 -27.23 -3.40 -5.51
C LYS A 116 -26.68 -4.69 -4.87
N LYS A 117 -25.65 -5.30 -5.47
CA LYS A 117 -24.98 -6.51 -4.95
C LYS A 117 -23.74 -6.11 -4.18
N VAL A 118 -23.63 -6.56 -2.94
CA VAL A 118 -22.47 -6.27 -2.07
C VAL A 118 -21.65 -7.53 -1.78
N ARG A 119 -22.32 -8.67 -1.55
CA ARG A 119 -21.68 -9.92 -1.12
C ARG A 119 -20.77 -10.56 -2.17
N SER A 120 -21.21 -10.63 -3.43
CA SER A 120 -20.40 -11.22 -4.52
C SER A 120 -19.15 -10.39 -4.82
N PRO A 121 -19.26 -9.06 -5.05
CA PRO A 121 -18.08 -8.21 -5.28
C PRO A 121 -17.08 -8.26 -4.11
N ALA A 122 -17.57 -8.25 -2.87
CA ALA A 122 -16.72 -8.38 -1.69
C ALA A 122 -16.03 -9.75 -1.61
N THR A 123 -16.67 -10.83 -2.06
CA THR A 123 -16.04 -12.16 -2.08
C THR A 123 -14.96 -12.26 -3.16
N GLU A 124 -15.19 -11.67 -4.33
CA GLU A 124 -14.20 -11.64 -5.42
C GLU A 124 -13.00 -10.72 -5.12
N ALA A 125 -13.22 -9.61 -4.43
CA ALA A 125 -12.16 -8.68 -4.04
C ALA A 125 -11.28 -9.22 -2.90
N ALA A 126 -11.81 -10.16 -2.09
CA ALA A 126 -11.16 -10.65 -0.88
C ALA A 126 -9.73 -11.18 -1.04
N PRO A 127 -9.40 -12.05 -2.03
CA PRO A 127 -8.03 -12.53 -2.19
C PRO A 127 -7.03 -11.38 -2.44
N PHE A 128 -7.42 -10.35 -3.19
CA PHE A 128 -6.56 -9.21 -3.49
C PHE A 128 -6.28 -8.37 -2.25
N PHE A 129 -7.30 -8.06 -1.44
CA PHE A 129 -7.09 -7.30 -0.20
C PHE A 129 -6.30 -8.08 0.86
N LYS A 130 -6.51 -9.40 0.95
CA LYS A 130 -5.67 -10.25 1.82
C LYS A 130 -4.21 -10.26 1.38
N GLY A 131 -3.95 -10.40 0.07
CA GLY A 131 -2.60 -10.28 -0.48
C GLY A 131 -2.00 -8.89 -0.20
N ALA A 132 -2.77 -7.83 -0.41
CA ALA A 132 -2.36 -6.46 -0.15
C ALA A 132 -2.00 -6.25 1.34
N ALA A 133 -2.78 -6.80 2.27
CA ALA A 133 -2.49 -6.73 3.69
C ALA A 133 -1.15 -7.40 4.04
N VAL A 134 -0.87 -8.58 3.48
CA VAL A 134 0.42 -9.27 3.66
C VAL A 134 1.57 -8.42 3.11
N VAL A 135 1.44 -7.91 1.89
CA VAL A 135 2.47 -7.08 1.24
C VAL A 135 2.70 -5.78 2.00
N ALA A 136 1.65 -5.14 2.53
CA ALA A 136 1.77 -3.93 3.33
C ALA A 136 2.54 -4.18 4.64
N ILE A 137 2.31 -5.32 5.29
CA ILE A 137 3.08 -5.72 6.47
C ILE A 137 4.55 -5.98 6.10
N LEU A 138 4.81 -6.68 4.99
CA LEU A 138 6.16 -6.94 4.50
C LEU A 138 6.92 -5.63 4.20
N LEU A 139 6.25 -4.63 3.63
CA LEU A 139 6.83 -3.29 3.41
C LEU A 139 7.25 -2.61 4.72
N LEU A 140 6.46 -2.74 5.79
CA LEU A 140 6.84 -2.18 7.10
C LEU A 140 8.00 -2.94 7.73
N ILE A 141 8.06 -4.26 7.55
CA ILE A 141 9.19 -5.08 8.01
C ILE A 141 10.47 -4.68 7.26
N ASP A 142 10.40 -4.57 5.93
CA ASP A 142 11.50 -4.12 5.07
C ASP A 142 12.01 -2.72 5.49
N ALA A 143 11.09 -1.77 5.68
CA ALA A 143 11.42 -0.45 6.20
C ALA A 143 12.10 -0.49 7.58
N GLY A 144 11.65 -1.38 8.47
CA GLY A 144 12.27 -1.61 9.78
C GLY A 144 13.69 -2.17 9.67
N LEU A 145 13.93 -3.10 8.75
CA LEU A 145 15.26 -3.63 8.47
C LEU A 145 16.19 -2.54 7.94
N LEU A 146 15.72 -1.71 7.00
CA LEU A 146 16.48 -0.57 6.50
C LEU A 146 16.81 0.45 7.60
N ALA A 147 15.85 0.77 8.46
CA ALA A 147 16.04 1.73 9.55
C ALA A 147 16.97 1.20 10.67
N GLY A 148 16.94 -0.12 10.92
CA GLY A 148 17.81 -0.79 11.88
C GLY A 148 19.24 -1.05 11.38
N GLY A 149 19.56 -0.63 10.16
CA GLY A 149 20.87 -0.85 9.54
C GLY A 149 21.08 -2.28 9.04
N GLY A 150 20.02 -2.92 8.53
CA GLY A 150 19.92 -4.34 8.17
C GLY A 150 21.24 -4.99 7.73
N ILE A 151 21.85 -5.68 8.71
CA ILE A 151 23.05 -6.57 8.70
C ILE A 151 24.15 -6.30 7.65
#